data_AF-A0A504BXM4-F1
#
_entry.id   AF-A0A504BXM4-F1
#
_cell.length_a   1.000
_cell.length_b   1.000
_cell.length_c   1.000
_cell.angle_alpha   90.00
_cell.angle_beta   90.00
_cell.angle_gamma   90.00
#
_symmetry.space_group_name_H-M   'P 1'
#
loop_
_entity.id
_entity.type
_entity.pdbx_description
1 polymer ?
#
loop_
_entity_poly.entity_id
_entity_poly.type
_entity_poly.pdbx_seq_one_letter_code
_entity_poly.pdbx_strand_id
1 'polypeptide(L)'
;MPVDLPSTLLFLGRLLLGGAFVFAGLRNIQNAAFLTGLMTARGVPRARLALWAGIVLQIIAGALVMAGLWTAIACAVLVVFLVVATPMFHNFWDHQGPDRAARINGVVGNVALGGGFLTLIAQSF
;
A
#
# COMPACT_ATOMS: atom_id res chain seq x y z
N MET A 1 -0.20 -10.57 -34.01
CA MET A 1 0.18 -11.66 -33.08
C MET A 1 -0.99 -11.90 -32.15
N PRO A 2 -1.36 -13.15 -31.84
CA PRO A 2 -2.36 -13.40 -30.80
C PRO A 2 -1.87 -12.78 -29.50
N VAL A 3 -2.76 -12.11 -28.78
CA VAL A 3 -2.45 -11.52 -27.46
C VAL A 3 -2.07 -12.68 -26.54
N ASP A 4 -0.86 -12.63 -25.99
CA ASP A 4 -0.48 -13.56 -24.93
C ASP A 4 -1.23 -13.17 -23.65
N LEU A 5 -2.36 -13.86 -23.44
CA LEU A 5 -3.30 -13.56 -22.37
C LEU A 5 -2.63 -13.61 -20.97
N PRO A 6 -1.83 -14.63 -20.62
CA PRO A 6 -1.05 -14.64 -19.39
C PRO A 6 -0.19 -13.39 -19.17
N SER A 7 0.67 -13.02 -20.13
CA SER A 7 1.55 -11.85 -19.99
C SER A 7 0.77 -10.55 -19.88
N THR A 8 -0.34 -10.43 -20.62
CA THR A 8 -1.22 -9.27 -20.57
C THR A 8 -1.88 -9.14 -19.19
N LEU A 9 -2.41 -10.23 -18.64
CA LEU A 9 -3.02 -10.23 -17.31
C LEU A 9 -2.00 -9.92 -16.21
N LEU A 10 -0.78 -10.44 -16.32
CA LEU A 10 0.30 -10.13 -15.37
C LEU A 10 0.73 -8.66 -15.43
N PHE A 11 0.83 -8.09 -16.64
CA PHE A 11 1.07 -6.66 -16.80
C PHE A 11 -0.05 -5.83 -16.13
N LEU A 12 -1.32 -6.16 -16.39
CA LEU A 12 -2.46 -5.46 -15.78
C LEU A 12 -2.48 -5.61 -14.25
N GLY A 13 -2.21 -6.80 -13.72
CA GLY A 13 -2.14 -7.05 -12.29
C GLY A 13 -1.06 -6.18 -11.60
N ARG A 14 0.14 -6.13 -12.18
CA ARG A 14 1.23 -5.24 -11.71
C ARG A 14 0.85 -3.77 -11.82
N LEU A 15 0.25 -3.37 -12.92
CA LEU A 15 -0.17 -1.99 -13.16
C LEU A 15 -1.20 -1.54 -12.12
N LEU A 16 -2.20 -2.38 -11.83
CA LEU A 16 -3.25 -2.07 -10.86
C LEU A 16 -2.72 -2.07 -9.42
N LEU A 17 -1.98 -3.10 -9.02
CA LEU A 17 -1.44 -3.22 -7.67
C LEU A 17 -0.39 -2.14 -7.38
N GLY A 18 0.59 -1.96 -8.27
CA GLY A 18 1.61 -0.92 -8.13
C GLY A 18 1.02 0.49 -8.27
N GLY A 19 0.12 0.68 -9.24
CA GLY A 19 -0.56 1.95 -9.48
C GLY A 19 -1.40 2.44 -8.30
N ALA A 20 -2.07 1.52 -7.59
CA ALA A 20 -2.78 1.85 -6.36
C ALA A 20 -1.86 2.48 -5.30
N PHE A 21 -0.62 2.02 -5.18
CA PHE A 21 0.36 2.54 -4.23
C PHE A 21 1.00 3.85 -4.67
N VAL A 22 1.28 4.01 -5.97
CA VAL A 22 1.72 5.30 -6.52
C VAL A 22 0.64 6.36 -6.28
N PHE A 23 -0.61 6.05 -6.61
CA PHE A 23 -1.74 6.94 -6.36
C PHE A 23 -1.91 7.25 -4.87
N ALA A 24 -1.84 6.24 -4.00
CA ALA A 24 -1.94 6.44 -2.55
C ALA A 24 -0.83 7.36 -2.04
N GLY A 25 0.42 7.17 -2.48
CA GLY A 25 1.55 8.02 -2.11
C GLY A 25 1.35 9.48 -2.55
N LEU A 26 0.93 9.71 -3.80
CA LEU A 26 0.64 11.07 -4.31
C LEU A 26 -0.50 11.74 -3.54
N ARG A 27 -1.58 11.01 -3.25
CA ARG A 27 -2.67 11.50 -2.41
C ARG A 27 -2.19 11.82 -0.99
N ASN A 28 -1.29 11.01 -0.43
CA ASN A 28 -0.74 11.22 0.91
C ASN A 28 0.16 12.46 0.98
N ILE A 29 0.84 12.86 -0.10
CA ILE A 29 1.56 14.14 -0.18
C ILE A 29 0.60 15.31 0.04
N GLN A 30 -0.54 15.30 -0.66
CA GLN A 30 -1.56 16.35 -0.53
C GLN A 30 -2.17 16.40 0.87
N ASN A 31 -2.26 15.25 1.54
CA ASN A 31 -2.84 15.12 2.88
C ASN A 31 -1.79 15.10 4.01
N ALA A 32 -0.54 15.48 3.73
CA ALA A 32 0.58 15.21 4.63
C ALA A 32 0.42 15.87 6.01
N ALA A 33 -0.12 17.09 6.07
CA ALA A 33 -0.37 17.79 7.32
C ALA A 33 -1.38 17.05 8.21
N PHE A 34 -2.51 16.63 7.62
CA PHE A 34 -3.55 15.87 8.31
C PHE A 34 -3.03 14.52 8.82
N LEU A 35 -2.36 13.75 7.96
CA LEU A 35 -1.82 12.44 8.31
C LEU A 35 -0.73 12.54 9.39
N THR A 36 0.11 13.56 9.34
CA THR A 36 1.11 13.82 10.40
C THR A 36 0.43 14.07 11.74
N GLY A 37 -0.66 14.84 11.75
CA GLY A 37 -1.48 15.08 12.95
C GLY A 37 -2.04 13.79 13.53
N LEU A 38 -2.63 12.93 12.69
CA LEU A 38 -3.13 11.61 13.11
C LEU A 38 -2.02 10.73 13.70
N MET A 39 -0.87 10.64 13.04
CA MET A 39 0.27 9.86 13.51
C MET A 39 0.83 10.41 14.83
N THR A 40 0.83 11.73 15.01
CA THR A 40 1.29 12.37 16.25
C THR A 40 0.33 12.08 17.40
N ALA A 41 -0.97 12.16 17.16
CA ALA A 41 -2.00 11.78 18.14
C ALA A 41 -1.93 10.30 18.56
N ARG A 42 -1.39 9.45 17.67
CA ARG A 42 -1.10 8.03 17.94
C ARG A 42 0.22 7.78 18.66
N GLY A 43 1.00 8.82 18.96
CA GLY A 43 2.29 8.70 19.63
C GLY A 43 3.41 8.18 18.72
N VAL A 44 3.27 8.25 17.39
CA VAL A 44 4.32 7.81 16.46
C VAL A 44 5.55 8.74 16.62
N PRO A 45 6.73 8.21 17.00
CA PRO A 45 7.93 9.02 17.12
C PRO A 45 8.30 9.62 15.77
N ARG A 46 8.64 10.92 15.74
CA ARG A 46 9.01 11.64 14.52
C ARG A 46 7.99 11.44 13.38
N ALA A 47 6.69 11.55 13.71
CA ALA A 47 5.55 11.30 12.80
C ALA A 47 5.72 11.85 11.37
N ARG A 48 6.19 13.09 11.22
CA ARG A 48 6.44 13.70 9.90
C ARG A 48 7.47 12.93 9.09
N LEU A 49 8.59 12.54 9.71
CA LEU A 49 9.65 11.76 9.03
C LEU A 49 9.13 10.38 8.64
N ALA A 50 8.44 9.70 9.56
CA ALA A 50 7.84 8.39 9.30
C ALA A 50 6.82 8.44 8.15
N LEU A 51 5.98 9.48 8.11
CA LEU A 51 5.02 9.68 7.01
C LEU A 51 5.73 9.84 5.67
N TRP A 52 6.72 10.74 5.58
CA TRP A 52 7.43 10.98 4.34
C TRP A 52 8.23 9.76 3.87
N ALA A 53 8.82 8.99 4.80
CA ALA A 53 9.44 7.71 4.47
C ALA A 53 8.41 6.73 3.88
N GLY A 54 7.22 6.64 4.48
CA GLY A 54 6.11 5.84 3.97
C GLY A 54 5.67 6.28 2.56
N ILE A 55 5.49 7.57 2.33
CA ILE A 55 5.10 8.13 1.01
C ILE A 55 6.13 7.76 -0.06
N VAL A 56 7.41 8.00 0.21
CA VAL A 56 8.49 7.70 -0.74
C VAL A 56 8.54 6.21 -1.05
N LEU A 57 8.42 5.36 -0.01
CA LEU A 57 8.36 3.92 -0.15
C LEU A 57 7.18 3.48 -1.04
N GLN A 58 5.97 4.00 -0.79
CA GLN A 58 4.77 3.67 -1.58
C GLN A 58 4.96 4.01 -3.06
N ILE A 59 5.49 5.20 -3.37
CA ILE A 59 5.66 5.67 -4.75
C ILE A 59 6.74 4.85 -5.45
N ILE A 60 7.91 4.69 -4.84
CA ILE A 60 9.04 3.98 -5.47
C ILE A 60 8.70 2.51 -5.64
N ALA A 61 8.24 1.82 -4.59
CA ALA A 61 7.92 0.40 -4.68
C ALA A 61 6.72 0.16 -5.61
N GLY A 62 5.69 1.02 -5.58
CA GLY A 62 4.57 0.95 -6.52
C GLY A 62 5.02 1.10 -7.98
N ALA A 63 5.89 2.06 -8.27
CA ALA A 63 6.44 2.26 -9.61
C ALA A 63 7.31 1.08 -10.08
N LEU A 64 8.13 0.50 -9.18
CA LEU A 64 8.91 -0.69 -9.47
C LEU A 64 8.02 -1.89 -9.82
N VAL A 65 6.93 -2.10 -9.07
CA VAL A 65 5.93 -3.14 -9.39
C VAL A 65 5.31 -2.90 -10.76
N MET A 66 4.87 -1.68 -11.06
CA MET A 66 4.29 -1.33 -12.38
C MET A 66 5.27 -1.59 -13.53
N ALA A 67 6.53 -1.20 -13.34
CA ALA A 67 7.60 -1.38 -14.33
C ALA A 67 8.03 -2.86 -14.46
N GLY A 68 7.65 -3.72 -13.51
CA GLY A 68 8.10 -5.11 -13.46
C GLY A 68 9.56 -5.26 -13.06
N LEU A 69 10.14 -4.26 -12.39
CA LEU A 69 11.54 -4.24 -11.97
C LEU A 69 11.63 -4.62 -10.49
N TRP A 70 12.49 -5.59 -10.18
CA TRP A 70 12.67 -6.10 -8.81
C TRP A 70 11.34 -6.43 -8.11
N THR A 71 10.37 -6.97 -8.86
CA THR A 71 8.97 -7.13 -8.44
C THR A 71 8.84 -7.81 -7.07
N ALA A 72 9.56 -8.92 -6.85
CA ALA A 72 9.51 -9.63 -5.56
C ALA A 72 9.93 -8.75 -4.37
N ILE A 73 11.03 -7.99 -4.51
CA ILE A 73 11.54 -7.11 -3.46
C ILE A 73 10.57 -5.94 -3.23
N ALA A 74 10.12 -5.30 -4.30
CA ALA A 74 9.18 -4.19 -4.22
C ALA A 74 7.85 -4.60 -3.55
N CYS A 75 7.30 -5.76 -3.94
CA CYS A 75 6.11 -6.34 -3.32
C CYS A 75 6.34 -6.67 -1.84
N ALA A 76 7.48 -7.26 -1.47
CA ALA A 76 7.79 -7.58 -0.07
C ALA A 76 7.84 -6.32 0.81
N VAL A 77 8.45 -5.24 0.29
CA VAL A 77 8.50 -3.93 0.95
C VAL A 77 7.08 -3.36 1.12
N LEU A 78 6.20 -3.48 0.12
CA LEU A 78 4.81 -3.04 0.22
C LEU A 78 3.98 -3.87 1.21
N VAL A 79 4.25 -5.17 1.33
CA VAL A 79 3.62 -6.03 2.36
C VAL A 79 4.03 -5.57 3.76
N VAL A 80 5.32 -5.31 4.00
CA VAL A 80 5.80 -4.77 5.28
C VAL A 80 5.16 -3.41 5.57
N PHE A 81 5.09 -2.53 4.57
CA PHE A 81 4.40 -1.25 4.70
C PHE A 81 2.93 -1.43 5.11
N LEU A 82 2.19 -2.35 4.47
CA LEU A 82 0.80 -2.63 4.81
C LEU A 82 0.66 -3.12 6.25
N VAL A 83 1.53 -4.03 6.71
CA VAL A 83 1.52 -4.54 8.09
C VAL A 83 1.71 -3.42 9.11
N VAL A 84 2.60 -2.46 8.81
CA VAL A 84 2.88 -1.33 9.70
C VAL A 84 1.78 -0.25 9.64
N ALA A 85 1.33 0.12 8.43
CA ALA A 85 0.38 1.20 8.22
C ALA A 85 -1.05 0.84 8.63
N THR A 86 -1.45 -0.43 8.49
CA THR A 86 -2.81 -0.89 8.82
C THR A 86 -3.22 -0.58 10.27
N PRO A 87 -2.47 -0.98 11.31
CA PRO A 87 -2.82 -0.62 12.68
C PRO A 87 -2.73 0.90 12.94
N MET A 88 -1.89 1.64 12.21
CA MET A 88 -1.79 3.10 12.36
C MET A 88 -2.99 3.86 11.78
N PHE A 89 -3.65 3.35 10.74
CA PHE A 89 -4.75 4.09 10.07
C PHE A 89 -6.11 3.39 10.15
N HIS A 90 -6.13 2.08 10.43
CA HIS A 90 -7.33 1.23 10.44
C HIS A 90 -7.50 0.46 11.77
N ASN A 91 -7.12 1.07 12.89
CA ASN A 91 -7.35 0.63 14.27
C ASN A 91 -8.85 0.55 14.65
N PHE A 92 -9.63 -0.28 13.97
CA PHE A 92 -11.08 -0.34 14.14
C PHE A 92 -11.54 -0.62 15.59
N TRP A 93 -10.67 -1.18 16.45
CA TRP A 93 -10.96 -1.47 17.86
C TRP A 93 -11.19 -0.21 18.71
N ASP A 94 -10.71 0.96 18.30
CA ASP A 94 -10.90 2.24 19.03
C ASP A 94 -12.11 3.05 18.54
N HIS A 95 -12.90 2.50 17.61
CA HIS A 95 -13.95 3.25 16.91
C HIS A 95 -15.29 2.51 16.97
N GLN A 96 -16.39 3.23 16.75
CA GLN A 96 -17.75 2.67 16.73
C GLN A 96 -18.55 3.19 15.53
N GLY A 97 -19.69 2.55 15.25
CA GLY A 97 -20.61 2.98 14.19
C GLY A 97 -19.97 2.99 12.79
N PRO A 98 -20.35 3.95 11.92
CA PRO A 98 -19.86 4.03 10.55
C PRO A 98 -18.34 4.13 10.41
N ASP A 99 -17.65 4.81 11.33
CA ASP A 99 -16.18 4.95 11.28
C ASP A 99 -15.48 3.61 11.55
N ARG A 100 -16.01 2.79 12.47
CA ARG A 100 -15.51 1.43 12.69
C ARG A 100 -15.63 0.59 11.42
N ALA A 101 -16.77 0.65 10.75
CA ALA A 101 -17.00 -0.10 9.51
C ALA A 101 -16.03 0.34 8.40
N ALA A 102 -15.79 1.64 8.23
CA ALA A 102 -14.81 2.16 7.28
C ALA A 102 -13.39 1.65 7.55
N ARG A 103 -12.99 1.56 8.84
CA ARG A 103 -11.67 1.02 9.22
C ARG A 103 -11.57 -0.48 8.98
N ILE A 104 -12.60 -1.26 9.27
CA ILE A 104 -12.64 -2.69 8.94
C ILE A 104 -12.45 -2.89 7.44
N ASN A 105 -13.15 -2.11 6.60
CA ASN A 105 -12.98 -2.17 5.15
C ASN A 105 -11.55 -1.83 4.72
N GLY A 106 -10.91 -0.87 5.39
CA GLY A 106 -9.48 -0.57 5.19
C GLY A 106 -8.56 -1.75 5.52
N VAL A 107 -8.80 -2.44 6.65
CA VAL A 107 -8.04 -3.65 7.01
C VAL A 107 -8.23 -4.74 5.95
N VAL A 108 -9.47 -5.04 5.57
CA VAL A 108 -9.78 -6.07 4.56
C VAL A 108 -9.15 -5.72 3.21
N GLY A 109 -9.23 -4.45 2.80
CA GLY A 109 -8.59 -3.97 1.58
C GLY A 109 -7.07 -4.17 1.60
N ASN A 110 -6.42 -3.85 2.72
CA ASN A 110 -4.98 -4.05 2.88
C ASN A 110 -4.60 -5.54 2.91
N VAL A 111 -5.42 -6.42 3.49
CA VAL A 111 -5.22 -7.88 3.43
C VAL A 111 -5.31 -8.38 1.99
N ALA A 112 -6.31 -7.93 1.23
CA ALA A 112 -6.47 -8.30 -0.18
C ALA A 112 -5.29 -7.83 -1.04
N LEU A 113 -4.83 -6.58 -0.86
CA LEU A 113 -3.63 -6.05 -1.52
C LEU A 113 -2.37 -6.85 -1.14
N GLY A 114 -2.21 -7.17 0.14
CA GLY A 114 -1.14 -8.03 0.64
C GLY A 114 -1.13 -9.41 -0.04
N GLY A 115 -2.29 -10.06 -0.15
CA GLY A 115 -2.44 -11.31 -0.89
C GLY A 115 -2.04 -11.19 -2.37
N GLY A 116 -2.45 -10.10 -3.04
CA GLY A 116 -2.03 -9.82 -4.41
C GLY A 116 -0.51 -9.70 -4.56
N PHE A 117 0.15 -9.01 -3.62
CA PHE A 117 1.62 -8.92 -3.61
C PHE A 117 2.31 -10.25 -3.33
N LEU A 118 1.80 -11.06 -2.41
CA LEU A 118 2.35 -12.39 -2.14
C LEU A 118 2.29 -13.29 -3.39
N THR A 119 1.19 -13.21 -4.15
CA THR A 119 1.08 -13.93 -5.44
C THR A 119 2.10 -13.44 -6.46
N LEU A 120 2.32 -12.11 -6.57
CA LEU A 120 3.36 -11.56 -7.47
C LEU A 120 4.79 -11.94 -7.03
N ILE A 121 5.03 -12.05 -5.73
CA ILE A 121 6.31 -12.55 -5.19
C ILE A 121 6.51 -13.99 -5.62
N ALA A 122 5.52 -14.86 -5.40
CA ALA A 122 5.59 -16.27 -5.78
C ALA A 122 5.81 -16.47 -7.29
N GLN A 123 5.21 -15.62 -8.11
CA GLN A 123 5.31 -15.64 -9.58
C GLN A 123 6.65 -15.10 -10.11
N SER A 124 7.48 -14.49 -9.26
CA SER A 124 8.79 -13.95 -9.64
C SER A 124 9.94 -14.97 -9.52
N PHE A 125 9.63 -16.20 -9.12
CA PHE A 125 10.55 -17.35 -9.04
C PHE A 125 10.17 -18.40 -10.09
#